data_AF-A0A7V2UFD7-F1
#
_entry.id   AF-A0A7V2UFD7-F1
#
_cell.length_a   1.000
_cell.length_b   1.000
_cell.length_c   1.000
_cell.angle_alpha   90.00
_cell.angle_beta   90.00
_cell.angle_gamma   90.00
#
_symmetry.space_group_name_H-M   'P 1'
#
loop_
_entity.id
_entity.type
_entity.pdbx_description
1 polymer ?
#
loop_
_entity_poly.entity_id
_entity_poly.type
_entity_poly.pdbx_seq_one_letter_code
_entity_poly.pdbx_strand_id
1 'polypeptide(L)'
;KISDEEIVQRLVFSLVNEAAHILEEGIANKASDIDVVYIFGYGFPVHRGGPLNYANEIGLFNVVQAMKRFARNPHDDAKFWEPAPLLARLAAEGKTF
;
A
#
# COMPACT_ATOMS: atom_id res chain seq x y z
N LYS A 1 -0.67 18.92 13.16
CA LYS A 1 0.66 18.26 13.12
C LYS A 1 0.42 16.80 12.78
N ILE A 2 1.12 16.25 11.80
CA ILE A 2 1.02 14.83 11.42
C ILE A 2 1.82 14.00 12.44
N SER A 3 1.28 12.87 12.90
CA SER A 3 1.96 11.98 13.85
C SER A 3 3.05 11.15 13.17
N ASP A 4 4.01 10.65 13.92
CA ASP A 4 5.07 9.78 13.39
C ASP A 4 4.50 8.52 12.72
N GLU A 5 3.44 7.96 13.31
CA GLU A 5 2.71 6.83 12.72
C GLU A 5 2.08 7.20 11.37
N GLU A 6 1.43 8.36 11.28
CA GLU A 6 0.81 8.79 10.03
C GLU A 6 1.87 9.10 8.96
N ILE A 7 3.04 9.64 9.34
CA ILE A 7 4.17 9.82 8.41
C ILE A 7 4.57 8.47 7.80
N VAL A 8 4.74 7.43 8.62
CA VAL A 8 5.07 6.08 8.14
C VAL A 8 3.95 5.52 7.27
N GLN A 9 2.68 5.64 7.69
CA GLN A 9 1.55 5.15 6.89
C GLN A 9 1.49 5.81 5.52
N ARG A 10 1.69 7.14 5.43
CA ARG A 10 1.69 7.86 4.16
C ARG A 10 2.81 7.38 3.23
N LEU A 11 4.00 7.15 3.77
CA LEU A 11 5.13 6.64 3.00
C LEU A 11 4.93 5.20 2.53
N VAL A 12 4.39 4.33 3.39
CA VAL A 12 4.25 2.91 3.05
C VAL A 12 3.02 2.65 2.20
N PHE A 13 1.89 3.29 2.49
CA PHE A 13 0.64 3.03 1.75
C PHE A 13 0.65 3.59 0.33
N SER A 14 1.48 4.61 0.05
CA SER A 14 1.72 5.02 -1.34
C SER A 14 2.46 3.94 -2.13
N LEU A 15 3.46 3.29 -1.54
CA LEU A 15 4.17 2.16 -2.16
C LEU A 15 3.25 0.95 -2.37
N VAL A 16 2.38 0.66 -1.38
CA VAL A 16 1.37 -0.40 -1.50
C VAL A 16 0.41 -0.12 -2.65
N ASN A 17 -0.02 1.14 -2.82
CA ASN A 17 -0.94 1.50 -3.88
C ASN A 17 -0.31 1.35 -5.25
N GLU A 18 0.93 1.83 -5.42
CA GLU A 18 1.69 1.67 -6.66
C GLU A 18 1.97 0.19 -6.96
N ALA A 19 2.37 -0.58 -5.95
CA ALA A 19 2.60 -2.02 -6.10
C ALA A 19 1.34 -2.78 -6.53
N ALA A 20 0.16 -2.36 -6.07
CA ALA A 20 -1.11 -2.93 -6.51
C ALA A 20 -1.40 -2.61 -7.99
N HIS A 21 -1.07 -1.41 -8.48
CA HIS A 21 -1.13 -1.09 -9.92
C HIS A 21 -0.17 -1.94 -10.74
N ILE A 22 1.10 -2.04 -10.33
CA ILE A 22 2.12 -2.87 -11.00
C ILE A 22 1.65 -4.33 -11.12
N LEU A 23 1.01 -4.87 -10.08
CA LEU A 23 0.49 -6.22 -10.08
C LEU A 23 -0.75 -6.37 -10.99
N GLU A 24 -1.66 -5.39 -10.97
CA GLU A 24 -2.87 -5.38 -11.81
C GLU A 24 -2.54 -5.23 -13.31
N GLU A 25 -1.53 -4.44 -13.63
CA GLU A 25 -1.01 -4.25 -14.99
C GLU A 25 -0.23 -5.46 -15.51
N GLY A 26 0.06 -6.45 -14.66
CA GLY A 26 0.82 -7.64 -15.02
C GLY A 26 2.31 -7.40 -15.25
N ILE A 27 2.85 -6.28 -14.75
CA ILE A 27 4.30 -6.00 -14.79
C ILE A 27 5.05 -6.99 -13.87
N ALA A 28 4.45 -7.32 -12.73
CA ALA A 28 4.90 -8.40 -11.85
C ALA A 28 3.91 -9.57 -11.89
N ASN A 29 4.43 -10.81 -11.74
CA ASN A 29 3.58 -12.00 -11.79
C ASN A 29 2.85 -12.27 -10.46
N LYS A 30 3.45 -11.89 -9.33
CA LYS A 30 2.90 -12.09 -7.98
C LYS A 30 3.40 -11.01 -7.03
N ALA A 31 2.65 -10.77 -5.95
CA ALA A 31 2.98 -9.79 -4.91
C ALA A 31 4.41 -9.97 -4.36
N SER A 32 4.84 -11.21 -4.13
CA SER A 32 6.19 -11.49 -3.60
C SER A 32 7.33 -11.08 -4.53
N ASP A 33 7.11 -10.98 -5.85
CA ASP A 33 8.14 -10.48 -6.76
C ASP A 33 8.42 -8.99 -6.49
N ILE A 34 7.38 -8.22 -6.17
CA ILE A 34 7.49 -6.80 -5.83
C ILE A 34 8.10 -6.64 -4.44
N ASP A 35 7.64 -7.41 -3.45
CA ASP A 35 8.16 -7.34 -2.08
C ASP A 35 9.67 -7.64 -2.01
N VAL A 36 10.15 -8.65 -2.76
CA VAL A 36 11.58 -8.98 -2.85
C VAL A 36 12.39 -7.81 -3.42
N VAL A 37 11.88 -7.11 -4.44
CA VAL A 37 12.54 -5.92 -5.00
C VAL A 37 12.60 -4.79 -3.97
N TYR A 38 11.52 -4.55 -3.22
CA TYR A 38 11.55 -3.52 -2.17
C TYR A 38 12.52 -3.85 -1.04
N ILE A 39 12.60 -5.11 -0.63
CA ILE A 39 13.53 -5.55 0.42
C ILE A 39 14.98 -5.39 -0.04
N PHE A 40 15.34 -6.01 -1.17
CA PHE A 40 16.74 -6.12 -1.59
C PHE A 40 17.23 -4.99 -2.49
N GLY A 41 16.32 -4.28 -3.17
CA GLY A 41 16.64 -3.14 -4.02
C GLY A 41 16.53 -1.79 -3.32
N TYR A 42 15.53 -1.61 -2.46
CA TYR A 42 15.21 -0.32 -1.82
C TYR A 42 15.40 -0.31 -0.30
N GLY A 43 15.81 -1.44 0.30
CA GLY A 43 16.10 -1.52 1.73
C GLY A 43 14.86 -1.52 2.62
N PHE A 44 13.70 -1.96 2.13
CA PHE A 44 12.52 -2.13 2.97
C PHE A 44 12.81 -3.12 4.12
N PRO A 45 12.31 -2.89 5.35
CA PRO A 45 12.66 -3.73 6.50
C PRO A 45 12.33 -5.21 6.27
N VAL A 46 13.37 -6.06 6.26
CA VAL A 46 13.26 -7.50 5.98
C VAL A 46 12.24 -8.19 6.91
N HIS A 47 12.24 -7.83 8.19
CA HIS A 47 11.34 -8.42 9.19
C HIS A 47 9.86 -8.04 9.00
N ARG A 48 9.54 -7.15 8.04
CA ARG A 48 8.17 -6.80 7.63
C ARG A 48 7.74 -7.47 6.33
N GLY A 49 8.64 -8.21 5.67
CA GLY A 49 8.32 -9.01 4.48
C GLY A 49 8.06 -8.22 3.18
N GLY A 50 8.22 -6.90 3.17
CA GLY A 50 7.92 -6.03 2.02
C GLY A 50 6.63 -5.22 2.20
N PRO A 51 6.37 -4.20 1.36
CA PRO A 51 5.20 -3.34 1.51
C PRO A 51 3.87 -4.07 1.35
N LEU A 52 3.73 -5.04 0.42
CA LEU A 52 2.48 -5.77 0.20
C LEU A 52 2.22 -6.76 1.35
N ASN A 53 3.25 -7.49 1.80
CA ASN A 53 3.13 -8.30 3.01
C ASN A 53 2.80 -7.45 4.25
N TYR A 54 3.44 -6.31 4.42
CA TYR A 54 3.12 -5.39 5.52
C TYR A 54 1.67 -4.89 5.45
N ALA A 55 1.17 -4.58 4.24
CA ALA A 55 -0.24 -4.22 4.06
C ALA A 55 -1.18 -5.36 4.45
N ASN A 56 -0.82 -6.61 4.16
CA ASN A 56 -1.58 -7.78 4.59
C ASN A 56 -1.63 -7.90 6.13
N GLU A 57 -0.52 -7.64 6.82
CA GLU A 57 -0.46 -7.64 8.30
C GLU A 57 -1.34 -6.54 8.93
N ILE A 58 -1.37 -5.34 8.33
CA ILE A 58 -2.22 -4.23 8.75
C ILE A 58 -3.71 -4.50 8.42
N GLY A 59 -3.96 -5.28 7.37
CA GLY A 59 -5.27 -5.54 6.80
C GLY A 59 -5.65 -4.50 5.75
N LEU A 60 -5.96 -4.97 4.53
CA LEU A 60 -6.20 -4.08 3.37
C LEU A 60 -7.38 -3.13 3.56
N PHE A 61 -8.40 -3.54 4.33
CA PHE A 61 -9.47 -2.64 4.75
C PHE A 61 -8.92 -1.40 5.48
N ASN A 62 -8.04 -1.59 6.46
CA ASN A 62 -7.46 -0.51 7.25
C ASN A 62 -6.57 0.40 6.38
N VAL A 63 -5.81 -0.19 5.46
CA VAL A 63 -5.00 0.55 4.47
C VAL A 63 -5.89 1.47 3.64
N VAL A 64 -6.96 0.94 3.03
CA VAL A 64 -7.91 1.72 2.23
C VAL A 64 -8.60 2.81 3.05
N GLN A 65 -8.98 2.53 4.31
CA GLN A 65 -9.56 3.56 5.18
C GLN A 65 -8.58 4.68 5.54
N ALA A 66 -7.30 4.34 5.75
CA ALA A 66 -6.25 5.33 5.98
C ALA A 66 -6.03 6.22 4.75
N MET A 67 -5.97 5.63 3.55
CA MET A 67 -5.88 6.40 2.30
C MET A 67 -7.07 7.34 2.11
N LYS A 68 -8.31 6.86 2.35
CA LYS A 68 -9.51 7.72 2.36
C LYS A 68 -9.47 8.82 3.41
N ARG A 69 -8.77 8.61 4.53
CA ARG A 69 -8.52 9.66 5.53
C ARG A 69 -7.53 10.69 5.00
N PHE A 70 -6.45 10.27 4.35
CA PHE A 70 -5.46 11.17 3.74
C PHE A 70 -6.10 12.00 2.62
N ALA A 71 -6.90 11.39 1.75
CA ALA A 71 -7.61 12.06 0.66
C ALA A 71 -8.57 13.19 1.11
N ARG A 72 -9.00 13.18 2.38
CA ARG A 72 -9.90 14.22 2.95
C ARG A 72 -9.13 15.46 3.44
N ASN A 73 -7.81 15.39 3.54
CA ASN A 73 -7.02 16.56 3.90
C ASN A 73 -6.98 17.55 2.72
N PRO A 74 -7.42 18.82 2.91
CA PRO A 74 -7.47 19.80 1.83
C PRO A 74 -6.10 20.20 1.26
N HIS A 75 -5.01 19.83 1.95
CA HIS A 75 -3.64 20.08 1.49
C HIS A 75 -3.01 18.89 0.76
N ASP A 76 -3.69 17.76 0.69
CA ASP A 76 -3.23 16.57 -0.03
C ASP A 76 -3.87 16.49 -1.43
N ASP A 77 -3.23 15.78 -2.36
CA ASP A 77 -3.88 15.39 -3.62
C ASP A 77 -4.83 14.21 -3.36
N ALA A 78 -6.13 14.48 -3.41
CA ALA A 78 -7.15 13.46 -3.19
C ALA A 78 -7.08 12.32 -4.21
N LYS A 79 -6.65 12.59 -5.45
CA LYS A 79 -6.53 11.59 -6.51
C LYS A 79 -5.34 10.66 -6.28
N PHE A 80 -4.24 11.19 -5.75
CA PHE A 80 -3.07 10.38 -5.37
C PHE A 80 -3.43 9.29 -4.35
N TRP A 81 -4.39 9.57 -3.46
CA TRP A 81 -4.85 8.65 -2.43
C TRP A 81 -6.04 7.78 -2.84
N GLU A 82 -6.42 7.78 -4.13
CA GLU A 82 -7.39 6.84 -4.65
C GLU A 82 -6.79 5.42 -4.65
N PRO A 83 -7.41 4.43 -3.98
CA PRO A 83 -6.89 3.08 -3.98
C PRO A 83 -6.92 2.45 -5.37
N ALA A 84 -5.85 1.75 -5.74
CA ALA A 84 -5.77 0.95 -6.96
C ALA A 84 -6.96 -0.03 -7.03
N PRO A 85 -7.53 -0.28 -8.22
CA PRO A 85 -8.70 -1.15 -8.36
C PRO A 85 -8.50 -2.53 -7.74
N LEU A 86 -7.33 -3.16 -7.94
CA LEU A 86 -6.98 -4.42 -7.26
C LEU A 86 -7.03 -4.31 -5.73
N LEU A 87 -6.39 -3.29 -5.14
CA LEU A 87 -6.37 -3.08 -3.70
C LEU A 87 -7.79 -2.85 -3.15
N ALA A 88 -8.59 -2.02 -3.83
CA ALA A 88 -9.98 -1.75 -3.44
C ALA A 88 -10.83 -3.03 -3.46
N ARG A 89 -10.67 -3.87 -4.50
CA ARG A 89 -11.38 -5.15 -4.63
C ARG A 89 -10.98 -6.14 -3.55
N LEU A 90 -9.69 -6.36 -3.31
CA LEU A 90 -9.21 -7.29 -2.28
C LEU A 90 -9.67 -6.84 -0.88
N ALA A 91 -9.62 -5.54 -0.60
CA ALA A 91 -10.12 -4.99 0.66
C ALA A 91 -11.63 -5.22 0.84
N ALA A 92 -12.43 -5.06 -0.23
CA ALA A 92 -13.87 -5.30 -0.20
C ALA A 92 -14.22 -6.79 -0.03
N GLU A 93 -13.42 -7.69 -0.60
CA GLU A 93 -13.59 -9.14 -0.49
C GLU A 93 -13.02 -9.74 0.80
N GLY A 94 -12.35 -8.94 1.65
CA GLY A 94 -11.68 -9.43 2.86
C GLY A 94 -10.49 -10.34 2.56
N LYS A 95 -9.83 -10.15 1.41
CA LYS A 95 -8.67 -10.92 0.96
C LYS A 95 -7.37 -10.16 1.19
N THR A 96 -6.27 -10.86 0.97
CA THR A 96 -4.90 -10.34 0.95
C THR A 96 -4.37 -10.29 -0.48
N PHE A 97 -3.25 -9.61 -0.70
CA PHE A 97 -2.44 -9.77 -1.91
C PHE A 97 -1.92 -11.20 -2.08
#